data_AF-A0A7S0XIA4-F1
#
_entry.id   AF-A0A7S0XIA4-F1
#
_cell.length_a   1.000
_cell.length_b   1.000
_cell.length_c   1.000
_cell.angle_alpha   90.00
_cell.angle_beta   90.00
_cell.angle_gamma   90.00
#
_symmetry.space_group_name_H-M   'P 1'
#
loop_
_entity.id
_entity.type
_entity.pdbx_description
1 polymer ?
#
loop_
_entity_poly.entity_id
_entity_poly.type
_entity_poly.pdbx_seq_one_letter_code
_entity_poly.pdbx_strand_id
1 'polypeptide(L)'
;VRMTTRFSEQNWPEGIMGLIHEAGHAMYEQGRRTGAHDALPVSEPLSYGVHESQSLLWERCVGQSEQFWEWALPVAARSLPHLAAPDVTPRGAYEALNQVRPSLIRVDADEVTYSFHILVRFEIERALFDGSLKVADLPRVWNEKMQAYLGVAPSSDTDGVLQDVHWSGAAFGYFPSYSLGAMMAVQIFEAACRELPSLQSDIARGEFGALRSWLNEKVHRVGSLYPSPD
;
A
#
# COMPACT_ATOMS: atom_id res chain seq x y z
N VAL A 1 -2.04 11.25 -15.51
CA VAL A 1 -2.00 10.69 -14.14
C VAL A 1 -1.52 11.77 -13.18
N ARG A 2 -2.26 12.03 -12.10
CA ARG A 2 -1.91 12.99 -11.03
C ARG A 2 -1.90 12.24 -9.71
N MET A 3 -1.15 12.74 -8.73
CA MET A 3 -1.00 12.13 -7.41
C MET A 3 -1.13 13.21 -6.34
N THR A 4 -1.52 12.82 -5.14
CA THR A 4 -1.62 13.69 -3.97
C THR A 4 -1.05 12.96 -2.77
N THR A 5 -0.35 13.66 -1.88
CA THR A 5 0.10 13.11 -0.60
C THR A 5 -0.19 14.13 0.50
N ARG A 6 -0.14 13.68 1.76
CA ARG A 6 -0.29 14.52 2.95
C ARG A 6 1.02 14.50 3.73
N PHE A 7 1.57 15.68 4.02
CA PHE A 7 2.74 15.81 4.87
C PHE A 7 2.34 16.19 6.31
N SER A 8 3.10 15.67 7.27
CA SER A 8 2.99 16.02 8.68
C SER A 8 4.35 16.48 9.19
N GLU A 9 4.39 17.63 9.87
CA GLU A 9 5.63 18.12 10.51
C GLU A 9 6.06 17.22 11.68
N GLN A 10 5.11 16.48 12.28
CA GLN A 10 5.34 15.60 13.42
C GLN A 10 5.80 14.21 12.99
N ASN A 11 5.47 13.80 11.76
CA ASN A 11 5.74 12.49 11.22
C ASN A 11 6.02 12.58 9.71
N TRP A 12 7.13 13.19 9.34
CA TRP A 12 7.48 13.38 7.93
C TRP A 12 7.57 12.08 7.11
N PRO A 13 7.99 10.91 7.66
CA PRO A 13 8.09 9.69 6.86
C PRO A 13 6.74 9.23 6.30
N GLU A 14 5.64 9.49 7.00
CA GLU A 14 4.27 9.17 6.55
C GLU A 14 3.96 9.80 5.19
N GLY A 15 4.29 11.08 5.01
CA GLY A 15 4.06 11.78 3.74
C GLY A 15 4.95 11.28 2.61
N ILE A 16 6.16 10.79 2.92
CA ILE A 16 7.07 10.20 1.93
C ILE A 16 6.60 8.80 1.53
N MET A 17 6.22 7.94 2.49
CA MET A 17 5.69 6.62 2.19
C MET A 17 4.37 6.72 1.41
N GLY A 18 3.46 7.61 1.81
CA GLY A 18 2.26 7.92 1.06
C GLY A 18 2.55 8.43 -0.37
N LEU A 19 3.60 9.25 -0.54
CA LEU A 19 4.01 9.66 -1.90
C LEU A 19 4.51 8.49 -2.75
N ILE A 20 5.29 7.58 -2.16
CA ILE A 20 5.80 6.39 -2.86
C ILE A 20 4.65 5.45 -3.23
N HIS A 21 3.68 5.27 -2.32
CA HIS A 21 2.46 4.50 -2.56
C HIS A 21 1.71 5.01 -3.80
N GLU A 22 1.39 6.30 -3.82
CA GLU A 22 0.70 6.94 -4.95
C GLU A 22 1.54 6.93 -6.23
N ALA A 23 2.87 7.01 -6.11
CA ALA A 23 3.78 6.85 -7.24
C ALA A 23 3.72 5.44 -7.83
N GLY A 24 3.54 4.40 -7.03
CA GLY A 24 3.33 3.04 -7.52
C GLY A 24 2.05 2.90 -8.35
N HIS A 25 0.93 3.44 -7.85
CA HIS A 25 -0.31 3.55 -8.63
C HIS A 25 -0.09 4.30 -9.94
N ALA A 26 0.59 5.45 -9.88
CA ALA A 26 0.80 6.27 -11.06
C ALA A 26 1.74 5.61 -12.09
N MET A 27 2.76 4.90 -11.63
CA MET A 27 3.67 4.15 -12.50
C MET A 27 2.95 2.99 -13.20
N TYR A 28 2.01 2.32 -12.53
CA TYR A 28 1.15 1.35 -13.20
C TYR A 28 0.37 2.00 -14.33
N GLU A 29 -0.36 3.08 -14.03
CA GLU A 29 -1.18 3.82 -15.00
C GLU A 29 -0.39 4.34 -16.19
N GLN A 30 0.82 4.88 -15.95
CA GLN A 30 1.72 5.37 -16.99
C GLN A 30 2.36 4.24 -17.81
N GLY A 31 2.52 3.06 -17.22
CA GLY A 31 3.11 1.88 -17.86
C GLY A 31 2.13 1.05 -18.69
N ARG A 32 0.81 1.33 -18.61
CA ARG A 32 -0.21 0.66 -19.43
C ARG A 32 -0.02 0.98 -20.92
N ARG A 33 -0.71 0.25 -21.80
CA ARG A 33 -0.70 0.52 -23.24
C ARG A 33 -1.37 1.84 -23.57
N THR A 34 -0.58 2.91 -23.60
CA THR A 34 -1.08 4.25 -23.92
C THR A 34 -1.12 4.55 -25.43
N GLY A 35 -1.88 5.57 -25.83
CA GLY A 35 -1.96 6.04 -27.20
C GLY A 35 -3.15 5.45 -27.96
N ALA A 36 -2.89 4.76 -29.08
CA ALA A 36 -3.95 4.22 -29.94
C ALA A 36 -4.86 3.17 -29.25
N HIS A 37 -4.44 2.64 -28.11
CA HIS A 37 -5.15 1.61 -27.35
C HIS A 37 -5.82 2.14 -26.07
N ASP A 38 -5.69 3.42 -25.72
CA ASP A 38 -6.18 3.95 -24.42
C ASP A 38 -7.68 3.72 -24.18
N ALA A 39 -8.49 3.70 -25.24
CA ALA A 39 -9.93 3.50 -25.16
C ALA A 39 -10.37 2.03 -25.28
N LEU A 40 -9.42 1.08 -25.40
CA LEU A 40 -9.76 -0.34 -25.50
C LEU A 40 -9.86 -0.96 -24.10
N PRO A 41 -10.88 -1.82 -23.84
CA PRO A 41 -11.02 -2.49 -22.55
C PRO A 41 -9.75 -3.20 -22.09
N VAL A 42 -9.04 -3.84 -23.03
CA VAL A 42 -7.76 -4.56 -22.79
C VAL A 42 -6.66 -3.67 -22.18
N SER A 43 -6.76 -2.36 -22.33
CA SER A 43 -5.79 -1.40 -21.81
C SER A 43 -6.14 -0.93 -20.40
N GLU A 44 -7.31 -1.26 -19.86
CA GLU A 44 -7.71 -0.93 -18.49
C GLU A 44 -6.81 -1.65 -17.46
N PRO A 45 -6.69 -1.11 -16.23
CA PRO A 45 -6.13 -1.85 -15.11
C PRO A 45 -6.83 -3.21 -14.94
N LEU A 46 -6.08 -4.25 -14.57
CA LEU A 46 -6.61 -5.61 -14.48
C LEU A 46 -7.65 -5.76 -13.36
N SER A 47 -7.32 -5.28 -12.16
CA SER A 47 -8.21 -5.25 -11.01
C SER A 47 -7.71 -4.26 -9.96
N TYR A 48 -8.54 -3.97 -8.94
CA TYR A 48 -8.12 -3.17 -7.80
C TYR A 48 -6.98 -3.84 -7.03
N GLY A 49 -6.99 -5.17 -6.89
CA GLY A 49 -5.91 -5.89 -6.22
C GLY A 49 -4.58 -5.76 -6.95
N VAL A 50 -4.59 -5.89 -8.28
CA VAL A 50 -3.38 -5.68 -9.09
C VAL A 50 -2.92 -4.22 -9.02
N HIS A 51 -3.85 -3.26 -9.01
CA HIS A 51 -3.52 -1.84 -8.88
C HIS A 51 -2.83 -1.53 -7.55
N GLU A 52 -3.40 -2.02 -6.45
CA GLU A 52 -2.85 -1.89 -5.10
C GLU A 52 -1.52 -2.64 -4.94
N SER A 53 -1.35 -3.76 -5.65
CA SER A 53 -0.07 -4.47 -5.62
C SER A 53 1.08 -3.60 -6.13
N GLN A 54 0.83 -2.68 -7.06
CA GLN A 54 1.86 -1.78 -7.57
C GLN A 54 2.19 -0.68 -6.56
N SER A 55 1.20 -0.10 -5.88
CA SER A 55 1.46 0.88 -4.81
C SER A 55 2.24 0.26 -3.66
N LEU A 56 1.77 -0.88 -3.15
CA LEU A 56 2.40 -1.59 -2.04
C LEU A 56 3.77 -2.17 -2.38
N LEU A 57 4.01 -2.59 -3.63
CA LEU A 57 5.34 -3.04 -4.05
C LEU A 57 6.37 -1.90 -3.93
N TRP A 58 6.04 -0.71 -4.44
CA TRP A 58 6.95 0.43 -4.36
C TRP A 58 7.08 0.96 -2.93
N GLU A 59 5.98 1.04 -2.18
CA GLU A 59 5.99 1.52 -0.80
C GLU A 59 6.73 0.55 0.13
N ARG A 60 6.28 -0.70 0.19
CA ARG A 60 6.67 -1.64 1.23
C ARG A 60 7.87 -2.50 0.82
N CYS A 61 7.83 -3.10 -0.37
CA CYS A 61 8.96 -3.93 -0.82
C CYS A 61 10.20 -3.11 -1.19
N VAL A 62 10.02 -1.87 -1.69
CA VAL A 62 11.12 -0.97 -2.04
C VAL A 62 11.33 0.10 -0.96
N GLY A 63 10.39 1.01 -0.76
CA GLY A 63 10.56 2.20 0.09
C GLY A 63 10.80 1.92 1.58
N GLN A 64 10.31 0.79 2.08
CA GLN A 64 10.53 0.33 3.46
C GLN A 64 11.65 -0.72 3.58
N SER A 65 12.40 -1.01 2.51
CA SER A 65 13.56 -1.91 2.56
C SER A 65 14.81 -1.23 3.13
N GLU A 66 15.69 -2.00 3.78
CA GLU A 66 16.98 -1.50 4.26
C GLU A 66 17.85 -0.94 3.13
N GLN A 67 17.83 -1.61 1.97
CA GLN A 67 18.57 -1.21 0.77
C GLN A 67 18.15 0.17 0.29
N PHE A 68 16.84 0.47 0.28
CA PHE A 68 16.38 1.80 -0.11
C PHE A 68 16.94 2.90 0.80
N TRP A 69 17.07 2.62 2.09
CA TRP A 69 17.62 3.58 3.06
C TRP A 69 19.13 3.75 2.99
N GLU A 70 19.88 2.84 2.35
CA GLU A 70 21.29 3.09 2.00
C GLU A 70 21.44 4.30 1.06
N TRP A 71 20.49 4.44 0.13
CA TRP A 71 20.44 5.58 -0.80
C TRP A 71 19.65 6.77 -0.25
N ALA A 72 18.47 6.52 0.33
CA ALA A 72 17.53 7.57 0.69
C ALA A 72 17.97 8.38 1.91
N LEU A 73 18.65 7.75 2.87
CA LEU A 73 19.09 8.43 4.08
C LEU A 73 20.05 9.61 3.81
N PRO A 74 21.16 9.45 3.04
CA PRO A 74 22.02 10.59 2.69
C PRO A 74 21.31 11.62 1.81
N VAL A 75 20.29 11.22 1.04
CA VAL A 75 19.44 12.15 0.28
C VAL A 75 18.59 13.01 1.23
N ALA A 76 17.92 12.38 2.19
CA ALA A 76 17.07 13.04 3.18
C ALA A 76 17.89 13.97 4.09
N ALA A 77 19.10 13.56 4.49
CA ALA A 77 20.00 14.33 5.32
C ALA A 77 20.39 15.70 4.73
N ARG A 78 20.30 15.89 3.41
CA ARG A 78 20.52 17.20 2.76
C ARG A 78 19.48 18.24 3.17
N SER A 79 18.26 17.82 3.43
CA SER A 79 17.15 18.71 3.85
C SER A 79 16.83 18.60 5.33
N LEU A 80 17.19 17.47 5.96
CA LEU A 80 16.96 17.17 7.38
C LEU A 80 18.31 16.83 8.05
N PRO A 81 19.12 17.83 8.43
CA PRO A 81 20.51 17.59 8.87
C PRO A 81 20.67 16.68 10.09
N HIS A 82 19.64 16.56 10.93
CA HIS A 82 19.65 15.64 12.07
C HIS A 82 19.74 14.16 11.65
N LEU A 83 19.36 13.82 10.42
CA LEU A 83 19.50 12.47 9.86
C LEU A 83 20.94 12.13 9.46
N ALA A 84 21.86 13.10 9.48
CA ALA A 84 23.30 12.86 9.26
C ALA A 84 24.04 12.43 10.54
N ALA A 85 23.34 12.32 11.68
CA ALA A 85 23.96 11.92 12.93
C ALA A 85 24.51 10.48 12.83
N PRO A 86 25.69 10.17 13.42
CA PRO A 86 26.35 8.87 13.24
C PRO A 86 25.53 7.65 13.70
N ASP A 87 24.57 7.85 14.59
CA ASP A 87 23.65 6.84 15.12
C ASP A 87 22.40 6.62 14.24
N VAL A 88 22.14 7.50 13.28
CA VAL A 88 21.09 7.32 12.27
C VAL A 88 21.67 6.52 11.11
N THR A 89 21.31 5.23 11.07
CA THR A 89 21.82 4.27 10.07
C THR A 89 20.70 3.81 9.14
N PRO A 90 21.00 3.29 7.93
CA PRO A 90 20.01 2.65 7.06
C PRO A 90 19.20 1.56 7.76
N ARG A 91 19.88 0.72 8.55
CA ARG A 91 19.26 -0.29 9.40
C ARG A 91 18.30 0.32 10.44
N GLY A 92 18.72 1.39 11.10
CA GLY A 92 17.87 2.09 12.07
C GLY A 92 16.64 2.73 11.43
N ALA A 93 16.77 3.28 10.22
CA ALA A 93 15.63 3.79 9.45
C ALA A 93 14.66 2.68 9.05
N TYR A 94 15.18 1.55 8.55
CA TYR A 94 14.41 0.33 8.28
C TYR A 94 13.62 -0.12 9.52
N GLU A 95 14.28 -0.26 10.67
CA GLU A 95 13.63 -0.71 11.91
C GLU A 95 12.61 0.31 12.44
N ALA A 96 12.86 1.61 12.28
CA ALA A 96 11.94 2.66 12.70
C ALA A 96 10.64 2.68 11.87
N LEU A 97 10.72 2.37 10.57
CA LEU A 97 9.57 2.35 9.67
C LEU A 97 8.77 1.04 9.75
N ASN A 98 9.43 -0.06 10.07
CA ASN A 98 8.80 -1.39 10.13
C ASN A 98 8.39 -1.78 11.56
N GLN A 99 7.97 -0.81 12.38
CA GLN A 99 7.45 -1.10 13.72
C GLN A 99 6.06 -1.73 13.64
N VAL A 100 5.89 -2.85 14.35
CA VAL A 100 4.60 -3.54 14.45
C VAL A 100 3.89 -3.16 15.74
N ARG A 101 2.69 -2.61 15.62
CA ARG A 101 1.84 -2.32 16.78
C ARG A 101 0.37 -2.28 16.37
N PRO A 102 -0.54 -2.82 17.19
CA PRO A 102 -1.96 -2.60 16.95
C PRO A 102 -2.31 -1.11 16.99
N SER A 103 -3.10 -0.67 16.02
CA SER A 103 -3.52 0.73 15.87
C SER A 103 -4.99 0.82 15.44
N LEU A 104 -5.56 2.02 15.47
CA LEU A 104 -6.97 2.26 15.11
C LEU A 104 -7.17 2.51 13.61
N ILE A 105 -6.20 3.18 12.97
CA ILE A 105 -6.34 3.75 11.64
C ILE A 105 -5.71 2.82 10.61
N ARG A 106 -6.53 2.30 9.68
CA ARG A 106 -6.10 1.32 8.67
C ARG A 106 -4.97 1.83 7.78
N VAL A 107 -5.04 3.08 7.33
CA VAL A 107 -4.04 3.65 6.41
C VAL A 107 -2.67 3.83 7.06
N ASP A 108 -2.62 3.84 8.39
CA ASP A 108 -1.38 3.98 9.18
C ASP A 108 -0.93 2.64 9.81
N ALA A 109 -1.63 1.54 9.49
CA ALA A 109 -1.35 0.23 10.07
C ALA A 109 -0.10 -0.40 9.44
N ASP A 110 0.70 -1.06 10.28
CA ASP A 110 1.91 -1.76 9.86
C ASP A 110 1.59 -3.00 9.01
N GLU A 111 2.62 -3.56 8.34
CA GLU A 111 2.45 -4.68 7.42
C GLU A 111 1.76 -5.92 8.03
N VAL A 112 1.99 -6.17 9.32
CA VAL A 112 1.45 -7.35 10.02
C VAL A 112 0.00 -7.11 10.45
N THR A 113 -0.31 -5.90 10.93
CA THR A 113 -1.64 -5.58 11.48
C THR A 113 -2.64 -5.16 10.40
N TYR A 114 -2.17 -4.61 9.28
CA TYR A 114 -2.98 -4.06 8.19
C TYR A 114 -4.09 -5.02 7.70
N SER A 115 -3.77 -6.30 7.50
CA SER A 115 -4.75 -7.28 6.99
C SER A 115 -5.91 -7.54 7.98
N PHE A 116 -5.72 -7.34 9.28
CA PHE A 116 -6.81 -7.46 10.25
C PHE A 116 -7.82 -6.31 10.11
N HIS A 117 -7.37 -5.10 9.76
CA HIS A 117 -8.28 -3.99 9.46
C HIS A 117 -9.17 -4.31 8.25
N ILE A 118 -8.61 -5.00 7.24
CA ILE A 118 -9.37 -5.46 6.07
C ILE A 118 -10.39 -6.54 6.47
N LEU A 119 -9.98 -7.50 7.31
CA LEU A 119 -10.86 -8.57 7.77
C LEU A 119 -12.09 -8.03 8.53
N VAL A 120 -11.89 -7.05 9.41
CA VAL A 120 -12.98 -6.36 10.13
C VAL A 120 -14.04 -5.84 9.14
N ARG A 121 -13.59 -5.14 8.10
CA ARG A 121 -14.48 -4.54 7.09
C ARG A 121 -15.16 -5.61 6.25
N PHE A 122 -14.40 -6.58 5.76
CA PHE A 122 -14.94 -7.68 4.95
C PHE A 122 -16.05 -8.45 5.67
N GLU A 123 -15.85 -8.80 6.95
CA GLU A 123 -16.85 -9.52 7.72
C GLU A 123 -18.10 -8.66 8.01
N ILE A 124 -17.91 -7.35 8.24
CA ILE A 124 -19.03 -6.41 8.37
C ILE A 124 -19.82 -6.34 7.07
N GLU A 125 -19.15 -6.21 5.92
CA GLU A 125 -19.81 -6.18 4.61
C GLU A 125 -20.60 -7.45 4.37
N ARG A 126 -20.00 -8.63 4.60
CA ARG A 126 -20.71 -9.91 4.48
C ARG A 126 -21.99 -9.94 5.31
N ALA A 127 -21.90 -9.52 6.58
CA ALA A 127 -23.03 -9.53 7.49
C ALA A 127 -24.13 -8.51 7.12
N LEU A 128 -23.75 -7.37 6.52
CA LEU A 128 -24.71 -6.42 5.96
C LEU A 128 -25.46 -7.02 4.77
N PHE A 129 -24.76 -7.69 3.86
CA PHE A 129 -25.36 -8.26 2.64
C PHE A 129 -26.16 -9.54 2.88
N ASP A 130 -25.78 -10.37 3.86
CA ASP A 130 -26.57 -11.54 4.24
C ASP A 130 -27.73 -11.23 5.20
N GLY A 131 -27.84 -9.98 5.65
CA GLY A 131 -28.91 -9.48 6.51
C GLY A 131 -28.76 -9.82 7.99
N SER A 132 -27.65 -10.44 8.41
CA SER A 132 -27.38 -10.75 9.82
C SER A 132 -26.95 -9.52 10.64
N LEU A 133 -26.56 -8.42 9.99
CA LEU A 133 -26.18 -7.16 10.62
C LEU A 133 -27.01 -5.98 10.11
N LYS A 134 -27.50 -5.15 11.04
CA LYS A 134 -28.17 -3.89 10.71
C LYS A 134 -27.17 -2.73 10.72
N VAL A 135 -27.38 -1.74 9.86
CA VAL A 135 -26.54 -0.53 9.78
C VAL A 135 -26.44 0.19 11.13
N ALA A 136 -27.54 0.24 11.91
CA ALA A 136 -27.56 0.89 13.22
C ALA A 136 -26.62 0.25 14.26
N ASP A 137 -26.21 -1.01 14.05
CA ASP A 137 -25.32 -1.75 14.95
C ASP A 137 -23.84 -1.61 14.57
N LEU A 138 -23.51 -0.94 13.46
CA LEU A 138 -22.13 -0.83 12.96
C LEU A 138 -21.14 -0.26 13.97
N PRO A 139 -21.42 0.85 14.70
CA PRO A 139 -20.48 1.36 15.70
C PRO A 139 -20.08 0.32 16.75
N ARG A 140 -21.06 -0.43 17.25
CA ARG A 140 -20.83 -1.47 18.26
C ARG A 140 -20.03 -2.64 17.68
N VAL A 141 -20.47 -3.18 16.54
CA VAL A 141 -19.83 -4.35 15.91
C VAL A 141 -18.42 -4.03 15.43
N TRP A 142 -18.18 -2.82 14.95
CA TRP A 142 -16.84 -2.33 14.63
C TRP A 142 -15.92 -2.44 15.85
N ASN A 143 -16.33 -1.86 16.98
CA ASN A 143 -15.52 -1.83 18.20
C ASN A 143 -15.26 -3.25 18.74
N GLU A 144 -16.26 -4.13 18.71
CA GLU A 144 -16.12 -5.54 19.10
C GLU A 144 -15.09 -6.27 18.23
N LYS A 145 -15.15 -6.08 16.90
CA LYS A 145 -14.20 -6.72 15.97
C LYS A 145 -12.80 -6.14 16.08
N MET A 146 -12.65 -4.81 16.17
CA MET A 146 -11.36 -4.17 16.40
C MET A 146 -10.71 -4.69 17.69
N GLN A 147 -11.49 -4.81 18.77
CA GLN A 147 -11.00 -5.37 20.03
C GLN A 147 -10.61 -6.85 19.88
N ALA A 148 -11.39 -7.65 19.14
CA ALA A 148 -11.12 -9.07 18.95
C ALA A 148 -9.87 -9.35 18.10
N TYR A 149 -9.67 -8.60 17.01
CA TYR A 149 -8.54 -8.84 16.09
C TYR A 149 -7.27 -8.09 16.47
N LEU A 150 -7.40 -6.86 16.97
CA LEU A 150 -6.26 -5.96 17.20
C LEU A 150 -6.10 -5.59 18.67
N GLY A 151 -7.03 -5.95 19.55
CA GLY A 151 -6.94 -5.61 20.97
C GLY A 151 -7.16 -4.14 21.29
N VAL A 152 -7.63 -3.34 20.33
CA VAL A 152 -7.88 -1.90 20.45
C VAL A 152 -9.32 -1.57 20.04
N ALA A 153 -9.90 -0.53 20.64
CA ALA A 153 -11.21 -0.01 20.27
C ALA A 153 -11.19 1.52 20.25
N PRO A 154 -11.81 2.17 19.25
CA PRO A 154 -11.83 3.62 19.15
C PRO A 154 -12.75 4.21 20.22
N SER A 155 -12.39 5.39 20.74
CA SER A 155 -13.22 6.13 21.70
C SER A 155 -14.33 6.95 21.04
N SER A 156 -14.34 7.05 19.72
CA SER A 156 -15.34 7.78 18.93
C SER A 156 -15.53 7.12 17.56
N ASP A 157 -16.68 7.36 16.93
CA ASP A 157 -16.96 6.84 15.59
C ASP A 157 -16.05 7.45 14.51
N THR A 158 -15.48 8.65 14.76
CA THR A 158 -14.55 9.33 13.86
C THR A 158 -13.30 8.49 13.59
N ASP A 159 -12.71 7.91 14.63
CA ASP A 159 -11.56 7.00 14.51
C ASP A 159 -12.00 5.53 14.38
N GLY A 160 -13.32 5.31 14.36
CA GLY A 160 -13.95 4.00 14.26
C GLY A 160 -14.58 3.78 12.90
N VAL A 161 -15.87 3.43 12.92
CA VAL A 161 -16.65 3.08 11.73
C VAL A 161 -16.67 4.15 10.62
N LEU A 162 -16.40 5.42 10.97
CA LEU A 162 -16.38 6.54 10.01
C LEU A 162 -14.97 6.89 9.49
N GLN A 163 -13.93 6.13 9.84
CA GLN A 163 -12.54 6.46 9.47
C GLN A 163 -12.27 6.36 7.96
N ASP A 164 -13.08 5.58 7.23
CA ASP A 164 -12.91 5.32 5.79
C ASP A 164 -14.08 5.85 4.98
N VAL A 165 -13.78 6.40 3.79
CA VAL A 165 -14.77 6.98 2.88
C VAL A 165 -15.54 5.91 2.06
N HIS A 166 -15.00 4.70 1.94
CA HIS A 166 -15.45 3.67 0.99
C HIS A 166 -16.95 3.40 1.03
N TRP A 167 -17.53 3.16 2.22
CA TRP A 167 -18.95 2.88 2.35
C TRP A 167 -19.83 4.08 2.01
N SER A 168 -19.38 5.31 2.28
CA SER A 168 -20.09 6.53 1.85
C SER A 168 -20.08 6.70 0.33
N GLY A 169 -19.05 6.17 -0.35
CA GLY A 169 -18.94 6.10 -1.81
C GLY A 169 -19.53 4.83 -2.43
N ALA A 170 -20.24 4.00 -1.65
CA ALA A 170 -20.79 2.70 -2.07
C ALA A 170 -19.76 1.69 -2.60
N ALA A 171 -18.49 1.82 -2.22
CA ALA A 171 -17.40 0.91 -2.60
C ALA A 171 -17.39 -0.36 -1.72
N PHE A 172 -18.48 -1.13 -1.78
CA PHE A 172 -18.60 -2.43 -1.11
C PHE A 172 -17.89 -3.53 -1.89
N GLY A 173 -17.28 -4.49 -1.18
CA GLY A 173 -16.44 -5.53 -1.78
C GLY A 173 -15.07 -5.02 -2.22
N TYR A 174 -14.76 -3.74 -1.95
CA TYR A 174 -13.49 -3.11 -2.32
C TYR A 174 -12.37 -3.50 -1.35
N PHE A 175 -12.62 -3.51 -0.05
CA PHE A 175 -11.57 -3.71 0.95
C PHE A 175 -10.74 -4.99 0.79
N PRO A 176 -11.31 -6.16 0.42
CA PRO A 176 -10.52 -7.37 0.17
C PRO A 176 -9.39 -7.19 -0.85
N SER A 177 -9.56 -6.27 -1.81
CA SER A 177 -8.54 -5.97 -2.82
C SER A 177 -7.24 -5.46 -2.19
N TYR A 178 -7.29 -4.79 -1.04
CA TYR A 178 -6.10 -4.32 -0.34
C TYR A 178 -5.21 -5.47 0.18
N SER A 179 -5.81 -6.48 0.82
CA SER A 179 -5.05 -7.66 1.26
C SER A 179 -4.53 -8.48 0.08
N LEU A 180 -5.31 -8.61 -0.99
CA LEU A 180 -4.88 -9.28 -2.22
C LEU A 180 -3.72 -8.54 -2.87
N GLY A 181 -3.80 -7.21 -2.94
CA GLY A 181 -2.71 -6.36 -3.44
C GLY A 181 -1.43 -6.55 -2.66
N ALA A 182 -1.49 -6.59 -1.32
CA ALA A 182 -0.31 -6.85 -0.49
C ALA A 182 0.33 -8.22 -0.80
N MET A 183 -0.46 -9.28 -0.96
CA MET A 183 0.05 -10.61 -1.32
C MET A 183 0.66 -10.62 -2.72
N MET A 184 -0.01 -10.00 -3.69
CA MET A 184 0.47 -9.88 -5.07
C MET A 184 1.76 -9.05 -5.16
N ALA A 185 1.89 -7.97 -4.39
CA ALA A 185 3.07 -7.11 -4.36
C ALA A 185 4.33 -7.94 -4.04
N VAL A 186 4.27 -8.76 -2.99
CA VAL A 186 5.37 -9.64 -2.60
C VAL A 186 5.65 -10.69 -3.69
N GLN A 187 4.62 -11.34 -4.23
CA GLN A 187 4.79 -12.35 -5.29
C GLN A 187 5.46 -11.77 -6.54
N ILE A 188 5.05 -10.57 -6.96
CA ILE A 188 5.59 -9.85 -8.11
C ILE A 188 7.02 -9.41 -7.83
N PHE A 189 7.29 -8.83 -6.66
CA PHE A 189 8.63 -8.38 -6.29
C PHE A 189 9.63 -9.54 -6.20
N GLU A 190 9.21 -10.67 -5.63
CA GLU A 190 10.01 -11.90 -5.60
C GLU A 190 10.29 -12.45 -7.00
N ALA A 191 9.33 -12.36 -7.92
CA ALA A 191 9.56 -12.72 -9.33
C ALA A 191 10.58 -11.77 -9.99
N ALA A 192 10.47 -10.46 -9.74
CA ALA A 192 11.45 -9.49 -10.21
C ALA A 192 12.85 -9.77 -9.65
N CYS A 193 13.00 -10.10 -8.36
CA CYS A 193 14.28 -10.44 -7.76
C CYS A 193 14.94 -11.66 -8.42
N ARG A 194 14.16 -12.68 -8.82
CA ARG A 194 14.68 -13.86 -9.52
C ARG A 194 15.13 -13.55 -10.94
N GLU A 195 14.42 -12.67 -11.64
CA GLU A 195 14.73 -12.30 -13.03
C GLU A 195 15.75 -11.16 -13.15
N LEU A 196 15.94 -10.38 -12.08
CA LEU A 196 16.87 -9.25 -11.99
C LEU A 196 17.85 -9.46 -10.81
N PRO A 197 18.93 -10.25 -11.00
CA PRO A 197 19.84 -10.59 -9.90
C PRO A 197 20.51 -9.38 -9.21
N SER A 198 20.61 -8.24 -9.89
CA SER A 198 21.19 -7.00 -9.34
C SER A 198 20.19 -6.14 -8.56
N LEU A 199 18.89 -6.46 -8.58
CA LEU A 199 17.82 -5.57 -8.15
C LEU A 199 18.03 -4.96 -6.76
N GLN A 200 18.42 -5.77 -5.77
CA GLN A 200 18.69 -5.28 -4.40
C GLN A 200 19.84 -4.28 -4.36
N SER A 201 20.92 -4.54 -5.11
CA SER A 201 22.05 -3.62 -5.20
C SER A 201 21.70 -2.35 -5.98
N ASP A 202 20.80 -2.45 -6.96
CA ASP A 202 20.33 -1.32 -7.76
C ASP A 202 19.49 -0.38 -6.88
N ILE A 203 18.59 -0.95 -6.05
CA ILE A 203 17.82 -0.20 -5.04
C ILE A 203 18.76 0.54 -4.08
N ALA A 204 19.82 -0.12 -3.58
CA ALA A 204 20.81 0.50 -2.71
C ALA A 204 21.59 1.67 -3.34
N ARG A 205 21.65 1.73 -4.68
CA ARG A 205 22.25 2.86 -5.42
C ARG A 205 21.23 3.90 -5.89
N GLY A 206 19.94 3.70 -5.63
CA GLY A 206 18.86 4.55 -6.14
C GLY A 206 18.55 4.33 -7.63
N GLU A 207 18.89 3.16 -8.18
CA GLU A 207 18.72 2.80 -9.58
C GLU A 207 17.44 1.98 -9.80
N PHE A 208 16.29 2.66 -9.89
CA PHE A 208 14.98 1.99 -9.99
C PHE A 208 14.54 1.63 -11.42
N GLY A 209 15.35 1.97 -12.42
CA GLY A 209 14.97 1.89 -13.85
C GLY A 209 14.74 0.46 -14.34
N ALA A 210 15.53 -0.51 -13.86
CA ALA A 210 15.41 -1.92 -14.22
C ALA A 210 14.08 -2.51 -13.72
N LEU A 211 13.76 -2.31 -12.43
CA LEU A 211 12.50 -2.75 -11.83
C LEU A 211 11.30 -2.15 -12.56
N ARG A 212 11.30 -0.82 -12.77
CA ARG A 212 10.20 -0.14 -13.48
C ARG A 212 10.01 -0.70 -14.89
N SER A 213 11.09 -0.94 -15.63
CA SER A 213 11.01 -1.49 -16.99
C SER A 213 10.48 -2.92 -16.99
N TRP A 214 10.90 -3.74 -16.03
CA TRP A 214 10.40 -5.10 -15.85
C TRP A 214 8.91 -5.13 -15.51
N LEU A 215 8.46 -4.27 -14.58
CA LEU A 215 7.05 -4.12 -14.23
C LEU A 215 6.21 -3.63 -15.42
N ASN A 216 6.72 -2.65 -16.19
CA ASN A 216 6.08 -2.20 -17.42
C ASN A 216 5.86 -3.35 -18.40
N GLU A 217 6.86 -4.22 -18.56
CA GLU A 217 6.82 -5.32 -19.51
C GLU A 217 5.91 -6.47 -19.06
N LYS A 218 6.00 -6.86 -17.79
CA LYS A 218 5.41 -8.08 -17.25
C LYS A 218 4.02 -7.86 -16.67
N VAL A 219 3.72 -6.65 -16.21
CA VAL A 219 2.48 -6.32 -15.51
C VAL A 219 1.75 -5.20 -16.25
N HIS A 220 2.37 -4.02 -16.39
CA HIS A 220 1.60 -2.82 -16.74
C HIS A 220 1.02 -2.86 -18.15
N ARG A 221 1.84 -3.20 -19.15
CA ARG A 221 1.40 -3.27 -20.56
C ARG A 221 0.45 -4.42 -20.87
N VAL A 222 0.27 -5.36 -19.94
CA VAL A 222 -0.64 -6.49 -20.10
C VAL A 222 -2.09 -6.01 -19.99
N GLY A 223 -2.33 -4.99 -19.16
CA GLY A 223 -3.68 -4.48 -18.88
C GLY A 223 -4.61 -5.61 -18.44
N SER A 224 -5.84 -5.58 -18.93
CA SER A 224 -6.88 -6.58 -18.66
C SER A 224 -6.97 -7.67 -19.74
N LEU A 225 -5.86 -7.96 -20.43
CA LEU A 225 -5.82 -9.01 -21.48
C LEU A 225 -6.17 -10.40 -20.96
N TYR A 226 -5.82 -10.68 -19.71
CA TYR A 226 -6.12 -11.95 -19.04
C TYR A 226 -7.19 -11.74 -17.96
N PRO A 227 -7.99 -12.77 -17.65
CA PRO A 227 -8.91 -12.69 -16.52
C PRO A 227 -8.15 -12.50 -15.22
N SER A 228 -8.72 -11.72 -14.32
CA SER A 228 -8.15 -11.52 -13.00
C SER A 228 -8.40 -12.73 -12.10
N PRO A 229 -7.44 -13.11 -11.23
CA PRO A 229 -7.64 -14.19 -10.27
C PRO A 229 -8.44 -13.76 -9.01
N ASP A 230 -8.69 -12.47 -8.81
CA ASP A 230 -9.50 -11.90 -7.72
C ASP A 230 -10.98 -11.70 -8.07
#